data_AF-A0A968KIC3-F1
#
_entry.id   AF-A0A968KIC3-F1
#
_cell.length_a   1.000
_cell.length_b   1.000
_cell.length_c   1.000
_cell.angle_alpha   90.00
_cell.angle_beta   90.00
_cell.angle_gamma   90.00
#
_symmetry.space_group_name_H-M   'P 1'
#
loop_
_entity.id
_entity.type
_entity.pdbx_description
1 polymer ?
#
loop_
_entity_poly.entity_id
_entity_poly.type
_entity_poly.pdbx_seq_one_letter_code
_entity_poly.pdbx_strand_id
1 'polypeptide(L)'
;MNKSTILTILSTLLIVIGGCDRELKEHKGHPAVVKKLEKQNDPALQARAVSGKVRLGLKVNAPVPEGAVLFLYVRPRGVESGPPLAARKISYFKLPQDFSIGPADAVMKTAGGFEGPLTISVRLDLDGDAQARAGDISGSADVTAGQKEVDLVLNRVVEGTGKKVTGTISLDPALQAKLPKTGVLFLFARPAGVQGGPPLAVKRIMASGLPQKFVIGQDDTMMPGAEFDGPITLTARLDQDGNAMAAPGDIEGSLDTTAGAENVKLVLNKVIGG
;
A
#
# COMPACT_ATOMS: atom_id res chain seq x y z
N MET A 1 48.12 -52.66 -41.67
CA MET A 1 47.34 -51.41 -41.50
C MET A 1 45.94 -51.82 -41.07
N ASN A 2 45.37 -51.50 -39.91
CA ASN A 2 45.65 -50.52 -38.88
C ASN A 2 45.06 -51.05 -37.54
N LYS A 3 45.90 -51.10 -36.49
CA LYS A 3 45.67 -50.79 -35.06
C LYS A 3 44.55 -51.55 -34.29
N SER A 4 44.91 -52.42 -33.34
CA SER A 4 45.19 -52.13 -31.90
C SER A 4 43.85 -52.21 -31.08
N THR A 5 43.70 -52.69 -29.84
CA THR A 5 44.59 -52.77 -28.67
C THR A 5 43.88 -53.59 -27.58
N ILE A 6 44.61 -54.51 -26.94
CA ILE A 6 44.69 -54.83 -25.50
C ILE A 6 43.41 -55.09 -24.68
N LEU A 7 43.35 -56.34 -24.20
CA LEU A 7 42.63 -56.85 -23.05
C LEU A 7 43.40 -56.53 -21.76
N THR A 8 42.78 -55.84 -20.78
CA THR A 8 43.26 -55.81 -19.39
C THR A 8 42.07 -55.89 -18.43
N ILE A 9 42.12 -56.91 -17.57
CA ILE A 9 41.18 -57.21 -16.48
C ILE A 9 41.56 -56.33 -15.27
N LEU A 10 40.59 -55.68 -14.61
CA LEU A 10 40.80 -55.20 -13.23
C LEU A 10 39.51 -55.15 -12.39
N SER A 11 39.47 -56.08 -11.44
CA SER A 11 38.83 -56.13 -10.13
C SER A 11 37.88 -55.00 -9.65
N THR A 12 36.68 -55.45 -9.26
CA THR A 12 35.94 -55.19 -8.00
C THR A 12 36.05 -53.81 -7.32
N LEU A 13 34.92 -53.10 -7.24
CA LEU A 13 34.40 -52.57 -5.97
C LEU A 13 32.90 -52.28 -6.08
N LEU A 14 32.08 -53.19 -5.54
CA LEU A 14 30.65 -53.00 -5.35
C LEU A 14 30.46 -52.03 -4.16
N ILE A 15 30.30 -50.73 -4.43
CA ILE A 15 29.93 -49.77 -3.39
C ILE A 15 28.41 -49.87 -3.20
N VAL A 16 28.00 -50.68 -2.22
CA VAL A 16 26.64 -50.61 -1.65
C VAL A 16 26.56 -49.27 -0.92
N ILE A 17 26.02 -48.25 -1.57
CA ILE A 17 25.65 -47.02 -0.90
C ILE A 17 24.39 -47.35 -0.09
N GLY A 18 24.59 -47.80 1.15
CA GLY A 18 23.58 -47.72 2.19
C GLY A 18 23.32 -46.26 2.49
N GLY A 19 22.51 -45.62 1.66
CA GLY A 19 22.04 -44.25 1.83
C GLY A 19 20.63 -44.27 2.37
N CYS A 20 20.47 -43.82 3.61
CA CYS A 20 19.23 -43.69 4.36
C CYS A 20 18.01 -43.30 3.51
N ASP A 21 17.06 -44.22 3.40
CA ASP A 21 15.68 -43.90 3.08
C ASP A 21 15.06 -43.22 4.30
N ARG A 22 15.38 -41.94 4.48
CA ARG A 22 14.65 -41.07 5.41
C ARG A 22 13.44 -40.60 4.65
N GLU A 23 12.30 -41.24 4.89
CA GLU A 23 11.00 -40.66 4.54
C GLU A 23 10.98 -39.20 5.02
N LEU A 24 11.06 -38.28 4.06
CA LEU A 24 10.72 -36.89 4.27
C LEU A 24 9.24 -36.91 4.59
N LYS A 25 8.89 -36.88 5.88
CA LYS A 25 7.53 -36.59 6.30
C LYS A 25 7.14 -35.29 5.63
N GLU A 26 6.23 -35.36 4.67
CA GLU A 26 5.63 -34.19 4.04
C GLU A 26 4.90 -33.41 5.14
N HIS A 27 5.58 -32.41 5.69
CA HIS A 27 4.90 -31.35 6.43
C HIS A 27 4.09 -30.58 5.39
N LYS A 28 2.83 -30.98 5.19
CA LYS A 28 1.87 -30.23 4.37
C LYS A 28 1.96 -28.78 4.82
N GLY A 29 2.44 -27.92 3.92
CA GLY A 29 2.59 -26.50 4.19
C GLY A 29 1.26 -25.93 4.71
N HIS A 30 1.32 -24.89 5.53
CA HIS A 30 0.13 -24.30 6.11
C HIS A 30 -0.91 -24.03 4.99
N PRO A 31 -2.18 -24.46 5.11
CA PRO A 31 -3.14 -24.45 4.00
C PRO A 31 -3.29 -23.09 3.30
N ALA A 32 -3.11 -21.99 4.04
CA ALA A 32 -3.10 -20.64 3.50
C ALA A 32 -1.93 -20.36 2.53
N VAL A 33 -0.75 -20.92 2.78
CA VAL A 33 0.44 -20.78 1.93
C VAL A 33 0.28 -21.60 0.65
N VAL A 34 -0.21 -22.83 0.77
CA VAL A 34 -0.48 -23.72 -0.37
C VAL A 34 -1.50 -23.08 -1.31
N LYS A 35 -2.64 -22.63 -0.77
CA LYS A 35 -3.68 -21.94 -1.55
C LYS A 35 -3.18 -20.65 -2.22
N LYS A 36 -2.27 -19.93 -1.56
CA LYS A 36 -1.64 -18.74 -2.14
C LYS A 36 -0.73 -19.11 -3.31
N LEU A 37 0.08 -20.15 -3.17
CA LEU A 37 0.96 -20.66 -4.22
C LEU A 37 0.15 -21.17 -5.43
N GLU A 38 -0.91 -21.93 -5.19
CA GLU A 38 -1.81 -22.43 -6.25
C GLU A 38 -2.42 -21.27 -7.05
N LYS A 39 -2.94 -20.24 -6.36
CA LYS A 39 -3.48 -19.05 -7.01
C LYS A 39 -2.41 -18.28 -7.80
N GLN A 40 -1.18 -18.22 -7.29
CA GLN A 40 -0.06 -17.58 -8.00
C GLN A 40 0.37 -18.35 -9.24
N ASN A 41 0.17 -19.66 -9.26
CA ASN A 41 0.55 -20.55 -10.37
C ASN A 41 -0.59 -20.80 -11.38
N ASP A 42 -1.79 -20.28 -11.14
CA ASP A 42 -2.94 -20.42 -12.05
C ASP A 42 -2.65 -19.73 -13.40
N PRO A 43 -2.60 -20.47 -14.52
CA PRO A 43 -2.29 -19.91 -15.83
C PRO A 43 -3.28 -18.83 -16.30
N ALA A 44 -4.56 -18.94 -15.93
CA ALA A 44 -5.58 -17.97 -16.32
C ALA A 44 -5.38 -16.64 -15.57
N LEU A 45 -4.95 -16.69 -14.31
CA LEU A 45 -4.60 -15.49 -13.54
C LEU A 45 -3.28 -14.88 -14.01
N GLN A 46 -2.30 -15.70 -14.38
CA GLN A 46 -1.02 -15.24 -14.93
C GLN A 46 -1.16 -14.61 -16.32
N ALA A 47 -2.04 -15.13 -17.17
CA ALA A 47 -2.29 -14.57 -18.51
C ALA A 47 -2.76 -13.11 -18.46
N ARG A 48 -3.40 -12.71 -17.35
CA ARG A 48 -3.88 -11.34 -17.11
C ARG A 48 -2.88 -10.49 -16.34
N ALA A 49 -1.79 -11.05 -15.83
CA ALA A 49 -0.80 -10.30 -15.08
C ALA A 49 -0.03 -9.35 -16.01
N VAL A 50 0.17 -8.12 -15.56
CA VAL A 50 1.06 -7.17 -16.22
C VAL A 50 2.48 -7.44 -15.78
N SER A 51 3.44 -7.41 -16.70
CA SER A 51 4.85 -7.69 -16.41
C SER A 51 5.78 -6.71 -17.11
N GLY A 52 6.98 -6.55 -16.56
CA GLY A 52 7.95 -5.60 -17.09
C GLY A 52 9.12 -5.40 -16.13
N LYS A 53 9.81 -4.26 -16.28
CA LYS A 53 10.94 -3.86 -15.45
C LYS A 53 10.64 -2.56 -14.72
N VAL A 54 10.98 -2.52 -13.44
CA VAL A 54 11.10 -1.29 -12.67
C VAL A 54 12.53 -0.79 -12.77
N ARG A 55 12.73 0.49 -13.09
CA ARG A 55 14.06 1.11 -13.12
C ARG A 55 14.05 2.50 -12.50
N LEU A 56 15.22 2.93 -12.03
CA LEU A 56 15.41 4.31 -11.59
C LEU A 56 15.51 5.25 -12.79
N GLY A 57 14.80 6.38 -12.73
CA GLY A 57 14.89 7.42 -13.74
C GLY A 57 16.23 8.14 -13.68
N LEU A 58 16.76 8.55 -14.83
CA LEU A 58 18.10 9.16 -14.95
C LEU A 58 18.28 10.46 -14.13
N LYS A 59 17.17 11.13 -13.78
CA LYS A 59 17.18 12.38 -13.00
C LYS A 59 17.08 12.14 -11.49
N VAL A 60 16.86 10.90 -11.05
CA VAL A 60 16.77 10.56 -9.63
C VAL A 60 18.12 10.03 -9.18
N ASN A 61 18.85 10.85 -8.42
CA ASN A 61 20.15 10.48 -7.87
C ASN A 61 20.00 10.18 -6.37
N ALA A 62 19.44 9.02 -6.05
CA ALA A 62 19.27 8.56 -4.67
C ALA A 62 19.87 7.15 -4.52
N PRO A 63 20.75 6.91 -3.54
CA PRO A 63 21.19 5.57 -3.23
C PRO A 63 20.00 4.75 -2.71
N VAL A 64 19.81 3.56 -3.24
CA VAL A 64 18.77 2.63 -2.76
C VAL A 64 19.37 1.80 -1.61
N PRO A 65 18.91 1.98 -0.35
CA PRO A 65 19.43 1.21 0.77
C PRO A 65 19.00 -0.26 0.70
N GLU A 66 19.74 -1.15 1.36
CA GLU A 66 19.47 -2.59 1.37
C GLU A 66 18.10 -2.94 2.00
N GLY A 67 17.63 -2.10 2.92
CA GLY A 67 16.31 -2.20 3.56
C GLY A 67 15.15 -1.63 2.74
N ALA A 68 15.43 -1.04 1.56
CA ALA A 68 14.39 -0.44 0.73
C ALA A 68 13.35 -1.46 0.27
N VAL A 69 12.15 -0.96 0.00
CA VAL A 69 11.01 -1.78 -0.43
C VAL A 69 10.39 -1.19 -1.69
N LEU A 70 10.17 -2.04 -2.69
CA LEU A 70 9.31 -1.69 -3.82
C LEU A 70 7.88 -2.12 -3.53
N PHE A 71 6.98 -1.17 -3.67
CA PHE A 71 5.56 -1.39 -3.58
C PHE A 71 4.89 -1.10 -4.91
N LEU A 72 4.17 -2.07 -5.46
CA LEU A 72 3.43 -1.95 -6.70
C LEU A 72 1.93 -2.04 -6.43
N TYR A 73 1.15 -1.18 -7.07
CA TYR A 73 -0.30 -1.13 -6.93
C TYR A 73 -0.96 -0.96 -8.28
N VAL A 74 -2.13 -1.58 -8.45
CA VAL A 74 -2.95 -1.42 -9.65
C VAL A 74 -4.30 -0.83 -9.31
N ARG A 75 -4.70 0.22 -10.04
CA ARG A 75 -6.05 0.80 -10.00
C ARG A 75 -6.63 0.88 -11.41
N PRO A 76 -7.97 0.95 -11.56
CA PRO A 76 -8.55 1.40 -12.83
C PRO A 76 -8.01 2.79 -13.18
N ARG A 77 -7.82 3.05 -14.47
CA ARG A 77 -7.33 4.35 -14.92
C ARG A 77 -8.25 5.48 -14.47
N GLY A 78 -7.67 6.55 -13.92
CA GLY A 78 -8.41 7.71 -13.40
C GLY A 78 -9.00 7.54 -12.00
N VAL A 79 -8.78 6.39 -11.35
CA VAL A 79 -9.16 6.20 -9.95
C VAL A 79 -7.98 6.53 -9.04
N GLU A 80 -8.08 7.65 -8.34
CA GLU A 80 -6.99 8.16 -7.49
C GLU A 80 -7.11 7.70 -6.03
N SER A 81 -8.27 7.17 -5.61
CA SER A 81 -8.55 6.84 -4.22
C SER A 81 -9.23 5.48 -4.03
N GLY A 82 -9.28 5.03 -2.77
CA GLY A 82 -9.77 3.72 -2.40
C GLY A 82 -8.72 2.59 -2.53
N PRO A 83 -9.08 1.38 -2.05
CA PRO A 83 -8.18 0.23 -2.07
C PRO A 83 -7.81 -0.14 -3.52
N PRO A 84 -6.54 -0.51 -3.78
CA PRO A 84 -6.13 -0.95 -5.10
C PRO A 84 -6.72 -2.32 -5.44
N LEU A 85 -6.83 -2.61 -6.74
CA LEU A 85 -7.27 -3.92 -7.23
C LEU A 85 -6.28 -5.02 -6.83
N ALA A 86 -4.99 -4.72 -7.01
CA ALA A 86 -3.88 -5.62 -6.69
C ALA A 86 -2.73 -4.84 -6.08
N ALA A 87 -1.99 -5.49 -5.17
CA ALA A 87 -0.82 -4.90 -4.53
C ALA A 87 0.29 -5.93 -4.36
N ARG A 88 1.53 -5.53 -4.63
CA ARG A 88 2.71 -6.39 -4.47
C ARG A 88 3.83 -5.65 -3.75
N LYS A 89 4.40 -6.29 -2.73
CA LYS A 89 5.61 -5.86 -2.03
C LYS A 89 6.80 -6.68 -2.50
N ILE A 90 7.91 -6.04 -2.83
CA ILE A 90 9.18 -6.67 -3.21
C ILE A 90 10.27 -6.10 -2.30
N SER A 91 10.87 -6.96 -1.50
CA SER A 91 12.04 -6.69 -0.66
C SER A 91 13.26 -7.38 -1.26
N TYR A 92 14.47 -6.93 -0.93
CA TYR A 92 15.73 -7.53 -1.39
C TYR A 92 15.85 -7.60 -2.92
N PHE A 93 15.76 -6.44 -3.58
CA PHE A 93 15.83 -6.31 -5.04
C PHE A 93 17.09 -5.55 -5.47
N LYS A 94 17.39 -5.59 -6.78
CA LYS A 94 18.34 -4.69 -7.43
C LYS A 94 17.66 -4.07 -8.63
N LEU A 95 17.90 -2.77 -8.86
CA LEU A 95 17.38 -2.11 -10.04
C LEU A 95 18.35 -2.30 -11.23
N PRO A 96 17.83 -2.54 -12.45
CA PRO A 96 16.42 -2.73 -12.78
C PRO A 96 15.86 -4.07 -12.25
N GLN A 97 14.64 -4.05 -11.72
CA GLN A 97 13.96 -5.19 -11.09
C GLN A 97 12.79 -5.67 -11.96
N ASP A 98 12.73 -6.96 -12.29
CA ASP A 98 11.57 -7.55 -12.95
C ASP A 98 10.35 -7.55 -12.02
N PHE A 99 9.18 -7.27 -12.58
CA PHE A 99 7.92 -7.36 -11.84
C PHE A 99 6.86 -8.10 -12.64
N SER A 100 5.92 -8.68 -11.89
CA SER A 100 4.64 -9.15 -12.40
C SER A 100 3.58 -8.80 -11.37
N ILE A 101 2.43 -8.26 -11.79
CA ILE A 101 1.33 -7.96 -10.88
C ILE A 101 0.00 -8.23 -11.59
N GLY A 102 -0.91 -8.93 -10.91
CA GLY A 102 -2.14 -9.39 -11.54
C GLY A 102 -3.24 -9.81 -10.57
N PRO A 103 -4.28 -10.51 -11.07
CA PRO A 103 -5.39 -11.04 -10.26
C PRO A 103 -4.95 -11.93 -9.08
N ALA A 104 -3.79 -12.60 -9.20
CA ALA A 104 -3.20 -13.37 -8.12
C ALA A 104 -2.91 -12.49 -6.88
N ASP A 105 -2.50 -11.25 -7.10
CA ASP A 105 -2.13 -10.24 -6.10
C ASP A 105 -3.31 -9.37 -5.63
N ALA A 106 -4.54 -9.80 -5.92
CA ALA A 106 -5.75 -9.04 -5.58
C ALA A 106 -5.86 -8.77 -4.07
N VAL A 107 -6.14 -7.51 -3.69
CA VAL A 107 -6.26 -7.09 -2.29
C VAL A 107 -7.60 -7.50 -1.68
N MET A 108 -8.67 -7.51 -2.49
CA MET A 108 -10.00 -7.98 -2.09
C MET A 108 -10.28 -9.37 -2.67
N LYS A 109 -11.22 -10.11 -2.04
CA LYS A 109 -11.56 -11.49 -2.41
C LYS A 109 -12.13 -11.61 -3.83
N THR A 110 -12.58 -10.53 -4.44
CA THR A 110 -13.08 -10.48 -5.81
C THR A 110 -11.97 -10.05 -6.77
N ALA A 111 -11.50 -10.98 -7.60
CA ALA A 111 -10.60 -10.68 -8.73
C ALA A 111 -11.31 -9.97 -9.90
N GLY A 112 -12.64 -9.83 -9.83
CA GLY A 112 -13.45 -9.07 -10.79
C GLY A 112 -13.08 -7.60 -10.71
N GLY A 113 -12.39 -7.10 -11.73
CA GLY A 113 -11.92 -5.72 -11.79
C GLY A 113 -10.53 -5.55 -12.41
N PHE A 114 -9.73 -6.61 -12.54
CA PHE A 114 -8.43 -6.54 -13.25
C PHE A 114 -8.64 -6.60 -14.78
N GLU A 115 -9.41 -5.68 -15.32
CA GLU A 115 -9.87 -5.60 -16.70
C GLU A 115 -9.96 -4.13 -17.13
N GLY A 116 -9.94 -3.89 -18.44
CA GLY A 116 -9.99 -2.53 -19.00
C GLY A 116 -8.67 -1.76 -18.84
N PRO A 117 -8.70 -0.42 -18.98
CA PRO A 117 -7.54 0.43 -18.80
C PRO A 117 -7.19 0.53 -17.31
N LEU A 118 -5.92 0.26 -16.99
CA LEU A 118 -5.38 0.24 -15.64
C LEU A 118 -4.25 1.26 -15.52
N THR A 119 -3.96 1.67 -14.30
CA THR A 119 -2.75 2.41 -13.95
C THR A 119 -1.97 1.58 -12.92
N ILE A 120 -0.70 1.28 -13.23
CA ILE A 120 0.24 0.71 -12.27
C ILE A 120 1.04 1.85 -11.67
N SER A 121 1.07 1.90 -10.35
CA SER A 121 1.93 2.79 -9.59
C SER A 121 2.99 1.97 -8.87
N VAL A 122 4.24 2.43 -8.91
CA VAL A 122 5.32 1.91 -8.07
C VAL A 122 5.78 2.99 -7.11
N ARG A 123 6.09 2.58 -5.89
CA ARG A 123 6.79 3.39 -4.90
C ARG A 123 7.98 2.63 -4.38
N LEU A 124 9.14 3.26 -4.44
CA LEU A 124 10.35 2.90 -3.74
C LEU A 124 10.33 3.63 -2.39
N ASP A 125 10.08 2.85 -1.35
CA ASP A 125 10.23 3.25 0.04
C ASP A 125 11.69 3.02 0.46
N LEU A 126 12.32 4.06 0.99
CA LEU A 126 13.74 4.08 1.35
C LEU A 126 13.99 3.76 2.83
N ASP A 127 12.98 3.89 3.71
CA ASP A 127 13.14 3.71 5.16
C ASP A 127 12.55 2.38 5.68
N GLY A 128 11.83 1.65 4.82
CA GLY A 128 11.21 0.37 5.13
C GLY A 128 9.81 0.50 5.74
N ASP A 129 9.28 1.72 5.84
CA ASP A 129 7.93 1.99 6.29
C ASP A 129 6.90 1.79 5.17
N ALA A 130 5.80 1.13 5.52
CA ALA A 130 4.71 0.94 4.59
C ALA A 130 4.03 2.27 4.23
N GLN A 131 4.06 3.30 5.07
CA GLN A 131 3.41 4.59 4.80
C GLN A 131 4.14 5.41 3.73
N ALA A 132 3.43 6.30 3.03
CA ALA A 132 4.06 7.19 2.06
C ALA A 132 4.68 8.37 2.76
N ARG A 133 5.97 8.62 2.51
CA ARG A 133 6.70 9.71 3.14
C ARG A 133 7.38 10.59 2.13
N ALA A 134 7.64 11.82 2.56
CA ALA A 134 8.55 12.70 1.85
C ALA A 134 9.92 12.02 1.70
N GLY A 135 10.45 11.97 0.48
CA GLY A 135 11.73 11.33 0.15
C GLY A 135 11.59 9.97 -0.54
N ASP A 136 10.41 9.33 -0.50
CA ASP A 136 10.15 8.15 -1.32
C ASP A 136 10.31 8.48 -2.81
N ILE A 137 10.48 7.49 -3.67
CA ILE A 137 10.49 7.72 -5.12
C ILE A 137 9.33 6.95 -5.73
N SER A 138 8.58 7.60 -6.60
CA SER A 138 7.40 7.06 -7.24
C SER A 138 7.51 7.10 -8.76
N GLY A 139 6.69 6.26 -9.39
CA GLY A 139 6.49 6.22 -10.83
C GLY A 139 5.15 5.59 -11.14
N SER A 140 4.61 5.86 -12.32
CA SER A 140 3.38 5.23 -12.78
C SER A 140 3.37 5.02 -14.28
N ALA A 141 2.58 4.05 -14.73
CA ALA A 141 2.31 3.80 -16.14
C ALA A 141 0.86 3.36 -16.34
N ASP A 142 0.22 3.89 -17.38
CA ASP A 142 -1.05 3.37 -17.86
C ASP A 142 -0.81 2.10 -18.68
N VAL A 143 -1.59 1.05 -18.40
CA VAL A 143 -1.43 -0.29 -18.97
C VAL A 143 -2.78 -0.94 -19.26
N THR A 144 -2.74 -2.06 -19.97
CA THR A 144 -3.87 -2.99 -20.09
C THR A 144 -3.56 -4.31 -19.38
N ALA A 145 -4.59 -5.03 -18.95
CA ALA A 145 -4.41 -6.36 -18.35
C ALA A 145 -3.65 -7.30 -19.30
N GLY A 146 -2.67 -8.05 -18.77
CA GLY A 146 -1.82 -8.95 -19.54
C GLY A 146 -0.67 -8.28 -20.31
N GLN A 147 -0.53 -6.95 -20.26
CA GLN A 147 0.56 -6.25 -20.95
C GLN A 147 1.93 -6.71 -20.44
N LYS A 148 2.86 -6.92 -21.37
CA LYS A 148 4.23 -7.34 -21.08
C LYS A 148 5.20 -6.20 -21.40
N GLU A 149 6.43 -6.33 -20.90
CA GLU A 149 7.54 -5.42 -21.19
C GLU A 149 7.26 -3.96 -20.79
N VAL A 150 6.45 -3.75 -19.76
CA VAL A 150 6.18 -2.41 -19.23
C VAL A 150 7.45 -1.85 -18.60
N ASP A 151 7.90 -0.69 -19.09
CA ASP A 151 9.00 0.07 -18.49
C ASP A 151 8.44 1.02 -17.43
N LEU A 152 8.53 0.62 -16.16
CA LEU A 152 8.01 1.39 -15.04
C LEU A 152 9.14 2.19 -14.39
N VAL A 153 9.12 3.50 -14.62
CA VAL A 153 10.24 4.39 -14.27
C VAL A 153 9.96 5.12 -12.97
N LEU A 154 10.80 4.88 -11.97
CA LEU A 154 10.87 5.66 -10.72
C LEU A 154 11.51 7.02 -11.02
N ASN A 155 10.70 8.02 -11.35
CA ASN A 155 11.16 9.32 -11.88
C ASN A 155 10.71 10.53 -11.06
N ARG A 156 9.88 10.34 -10.05
CA ARG A 156 9.36 11.41 -9.20
C ARG A 156 9.72 11.12 -7.74
N VAL A 157 10.56 11.95 -7.15
CA VAL A 157 10.67 11.98 -5.69
C VAL A 157 9.30 12.40 -5.16
N VAL A 158 8.73 11.61 -4.25
CA VAL A 158 7.61 11.99 -3.42
C VAL A 158 8.13 13.10 -2.53
N GLU A 159 8.13 14.30 -3.07
CA GLU A 159 8.12 15.49 -2.26
C GLU A 159 6.77 15.40 -1.56
N GLY A 160 6.74 15.08 -0.26
CA GLY A 160 5.56 15.44 0.51
C GLY A 160 5.33 16.89 0.16
N THR A 161 4.20 17.21 -0.48
CA THR A 161 4.04 18.40 -1.34
C THR A 161 4.25 19.73 -0.59
N GLY A 162 4.65 19.68 0.68
CA GLY A 162 4.57 20.71 1.70
C GLY A 162 3.11 21.00 2.06
N LYS A 163 2.16 20.61 1.21
CA LYS A 163 0.74 20.84 1.36
C LYS A 163 0.27 20.03 2.55
N LYS A 164 -0.07 20.79 3.55
CA LYS A 164 -0.69 20.37 4.79
C LYS A 164 -1.91 21.24 4.94
N VAL A 165 -2.97 20.68 5.48
CA VAL A 165 -4.05 21.52 5.99
C VAL A 165 -3.75 21.87 7.43
N THR A 166 -3.74 23.16 7.74
CA THR A 166 -3.60 23.65 9.11
C THR A 166 -4.89 24.33 9.55
N GLY A 167 -5.25 24.16 10.81
CA GLY A 167 -6.51 24.71 11.30
C GLY A 167 -6.73 24.52 12.79
N THR A 168 -7.95 24.84 13.19
CA THR A 168 -8.43 24.67 14.56
C THR A 168 -9.72 23.87 14.55
N ILE A 169 -9.81 22.88 15.44
CA ILE A 169 -11.04 22.16 15.73
C ILE A 169 -11.67 22.77 16.97
N SER A 170 -12.96 23.08 16.91
CA SER A 170 -13.75 23.60 18.03
C SER A 170 -15.01 22.78 18.23
N LEU A 171 -15.62 22.90 19.41
CA LEU A 171 -16.93 22.32 19.69
C LEU A 171 -18.02 23.37 19.47
N ASP A 172 -19.16 22.96 18.91
CA ASP A 172 -20.37 23.77 18.94
C ASP A 172 -20.79 24.00 20.41
N PRO A 173 -21.00 25.27 20.84
CA PRO A 173 -21.43 25.58 22.21
C PRO A 173 -22.66 24.78 22.67
N ALA A 174 -23.58 24.42 21.77
CA ALA A 174 -24.75 23.62 22.09
C ALA A 174 -24.41 22.19 22.56
N LEU A 175 -23.22 21.69 22.25
CA LEU A 175 -22.75 20.34 22.59
C LEU A 175 -21.80 20.32 23.79
N GLN A 176 -21.54 21.45 24.45
CA GLN A 176 -20.61 21.54 25.58
C GLN A 176 -20.92 20.54 26.70
N ALA A 177 -22.21 20.31 26.99
CA ALA A 177 -22.66 19.37 28.01
C ALA A 177 -22.42 17.89 27.65
N LYS A 178 -22.14 17.59 26.37
CA LYS A 178 -21.87 16.24 25.86
C LYS A 178 -20.38 15.95 25.68
N LEU A 179 -19.51 16.91 25.96
CA LEU A 179 -18.07 16.74 25.81
C LEU A 179 -17.55 15.71 26.83
N PRO A 180 -16.90 14.61 26.40
CA PRO A 180 -16.35 13.62 27.32
C PRO A 180 -15.15 14.21 28.09
N LYS A 181 -14.93 13.72 29.33
CA LYS A 181 -13.77 14.12 30.16
C LYS A 181 -12.43 13.68 29.58
N THR A 182 -12.46 12.58 28.82
CA THR A 182 -11.33 12.01 28.10
C THR A 182 -11.84 11.52 26.76
N GLY A 183 -11.12 11.82 25.68
CA GLY A 183 -11.47 11.36 24.35
C GLY A 183 -10.27 11.40 23.42
N VAL A 184 -10.40 10.70 22.30
CA VAL A 184 -9.41 10.74 21.22
C VAL A 184 -10.07 11.44 20.05
N LEU A 185 -9.38 12.43 19.51
CA LEU A 185 -9.82 13.08 18.29
C LEU A 185 -9.15 12.41 17.09
N PHE A 186 -9.96 11.82 16.21
CA PHE A 186 -9.51 11.31 14.93
C PHE A 186 -9.87 12.32 13.85
N LEU A 187 -8.86 12.78 13.11
CA LEU A 187 -9.02 13.64 11.95
C LEU A 187 -8.78 12.82 10.70
N PHE A 188 -9.80 12.71 9.87
CA PHE A 188 -9.77 12.00 8.59
C PHE A 188 -9.74 13.00 7.45
N ALA A 189 -8.95 12.73 6.43
CA ALA A 189 -9.02 13.40 5.14
C ALA A 189 -9.46 12.40 4.07
N ARG A 190 -10.46 12.79 3.28
CA ARG A 190 -10.92 12.02 2.11
C ARG A 190 -10.93 12.92 0.90
N PRO A 191 -10.72 12.41 -0.32
CA PRO A 191 -11.00 13.18 -1.53
C PRO A 191 -12.45 13.67 -1.52
N ALA A 192 -12.68 14.88 -2.02
CA ALA A 192 -14.01 15.47 -2.03
C ALA A 192 -15.03 14.54 -2.73
N GLY A 193 -16.22 14.40 -2.14
CA GLY A 193 -17.28 13.53 -2.65
C GLY A 193 -17.15 12.04 -2.28
N VAL A 194 -16.07 11.61 -1.61
CA VAL A 194 -15.90 10.21 -1.19
C VAL A 194 -16.43 9.99 0.23
N GLN A 195 -17.58 9.30 0.34
CA GLN A 195 -18.24 9.04 1.64
C GLN A 195 -17.86 7.69 2.29
N GLY A 196 -17.29 6.74 1.54
CA GLY A 196 -16.97 5.39 2.01
C GLY A 196 -15.50 5.00 1.88
N GLY A 197 -15.12 3.88 2.50
CA GLY A 197 -13.78 3.31 2.41
C GLY A 197 -12.74 3.90 3.39
N PRO A 198 -11.48 3.44 3.32
CA PRO A 198 -10.39 4.00 4.12
C PRO A 198 -10.09 5.45 3.70
N PRO A 199 -9.73 6.33 4.64
CA PRO A 199 -9.39 7.71 4.34
C PRO A 199 -8.06 7.80 3.57
N LEU A 200 -7.86 8.91 2.86
CA LEU A 200 -6.57 9.27 2.25
C LEU A 200 -5.52 9.44 3.34
N ALA A 201 -5.86 10.21 4.38
CA ALA A 201 -5.00 10.45 5.54
C ALA A 201 -5.79 10.39 6.85
N VAL A 202 -5.13 9.97 7.92
CA VAL A 202 -5.69 9.98 9.27
C VAL A 202 -4.67 10.46 10.27
N LYS A 203 -5.09 11.38 11.14
CA LYS A 203 -4.31 11.81 12.30
C LYS A 203 -5.07 11.52 13.58
N ARG A 204 -4.40 10.88 14.52
CA ARG A 204 -4.88 10.71 15.90
C ARG A 204 -4.32 11.84 16.76
N ILE A 205 -5.20 12.52 17.49
CA ILE A 205 -4.90 13.65 18.36
C ILE A 205 -5.45 13.35 19.74
N MET A 206 -4.61 13.41 20.77
CA MET A 206 -5.09 13.33 22.15
C MET A 206 -5.90 14.59 22.45
N ALA A 207 -7.19 14.43 22.79
CA ALA A 207 -8.05 15.56 23.09
C ALA A 207 -7.77 16.04 24.52
N SER A 208 -6.94 17.06 24.66
CA SER A 208 -6.63 17.69 25.96
C SER A 208 -7.51 18.92 26.24
N GLY A 209 -8.48 19.21 25.36
CA GLY A 209 -9.38 20.37 25.42
C GLY A 209 -9.63 20.96 24.03
N LEU A 210 -10.76 21.66 23.87
CA LEU A 210 -11.11 22.38 22.65
C LEU A 210 -11.24 23.89 22.95
N PRO A 211 -10.87 24.79 22.02
CA PRO A 211 -10.38 24.51 20.68
C PRO A 211 -8.94 24.00 20.62
N GLN A 212 -8.63 23.17 19.62
CA GLN A 212 -7.30 22.56 19.44
C GLN A 212 -6.79 22.75 18.01
N LYS A 213 -5.50 23.10 17.88
CA LYS A 213 -4.85 23.23 16.57
C LYS A 213 -4.54 21.86 15.99
N PHE A 214 -4.62 21.75 14.66
CA PHE A 214 -4.21 20.56 13.93
C PHE A 214 -3.39 20.91 12.69
N VAL A 215 -2.63 19.92 12.26
CA VAL A 215 -1.94 19.86 10.98
C VAL A 215 -2.18 18.47 10.44
N ILE A 216 -2.62 18.32 9.19
CA ILE A 216 -2.72 17.03 8.51
C ILE A 216 -2.13 17.12 7.11
N GLY A 217 -1.32 16.15 6.69
CA GLY A 217 -0.62 16.21 5.42
C GLY A 217 -0.13 14.86 4.90
N GLN A 218 0.90 14.88 4.05
CA GLN A 218 1.44 13.67 3.40
C GLN A 218 1.84 12.58 4.40
N ASP A 219 2.46 12.94 5.53
CA ASP A 219 2.92 11.96 6.53
C ASP A 219 1.78 11.24 7.26
N ASP A 220 0.56 11.77 7.15
CA ASP A 220 -0.64 11.18 7.72
C ASP A 220 -1.36 10.27 6.71
N THR A 221 -0.82 10.10 5.49
CA THR A 221 -1.45 9.28 4.44
C THR A 221 -1.37 7.79 4.75
N MET A 222 -2.50 7.11 4.55
CA MET A 222 -2.65 5.70 4.90
C MET A 222 -2.24 4.77 3.76
N MET A 223 -2.43 5.21 2.52
CA MET A 223 -2.22 4.37 1.35
C MET A 223 -0.89 4.65 0.69
N PRO A 224 -0.11 3.61 0.39
CA PRO A 224 1.17 3.81 -0.23
C PRO A 224 1.03 4.38 -1.65
N GLY A 225 1.85 5.40 -1.97
CA GLY A 225 1.79 6.11 -3.24
C GLY A 225 0.60 7.06 -3.39
N ALA A 226 -0.24 7.22 -2.36
CA ALA A 226 -1.27 8.25 -2.35
C ALA A 226 -0.64 9.61 -2.06
N GLU A 227 -1.06 10.62 -2.79
CA GLU A 227 -0.61 12.00 -2.60
C GLU A 227 -1.64 12.79 -1.81
N PHE A 228 -1.16 13.57 -0.85
CA PHE A 228 -1.99 14.54 -0.16
C PHE A 228 -2.13 15.79 -1.02
N ASP A 229 -3.00 15.74 -2.02
CA ASP A 229 -3.29 16.85 -2.93
C ASP A 229 -4.79 16.93 -3.29
N GLY A 230 -5.17 18.06 -3.88
CA GLY A 230 -6.50 18.29 -4.45
C GLY A 230 -7.59 18.61 -3.41
N PRO A 231 -8.85 18.69 -3.88
CA PRO A 231 -10.01 18.92 -3.03
C PRO A 231 -10.25 17.74 -2.08
N ILE A 232 -10.45 18.05 -0.80
CA ILE A 232 -10.66 17.06 0.26
C ILE A 232 -11.81 17.45 1.19
N THR A 233 -12.47 16.46 1.76
CA THR A 233 -13.36 16.61 2.90
C THR A 233 -12.59 16.18 4.16
N LEU A 234 -12.45 17.09 5.11
CA LEU A 234 -11.96 16.80 6.45
C LEU A 234 -13.12 16.41 7.35
N THR A 235 -12.96 15.34 8.11
CA THR A 235 -13.92 14.92 9.15
C THR A 235 -13.16 14.74 10.44
N ALA A 236 -13.53 15.49 11.47
CA ALA A 236 -13.01 15.26 12.82
C ALA A 236 -14.08 14.53 13.64
N ARG A 237 -13.67 13.48 14.33
CA ARG A 237 -14.50 12.73 15.25
C ARG A 237 -13.84 12.72 16.62
N LEU A 238 -14.58 13.15 17.63
CA LEU A 238 -14.24 12.95 19.01
C LEU A 238 -14.88 11.66 19.49
N ASP A 239 -14.04 10.65 19.64
CA ASP A 239 -14.38 9.31 20.07
C ASP A 239 -14.07 9.12 21.58
N GLN A 240 -14.85 8.28 22.24
CA GLN A 240 -14.78 8.02 23.68
C GLN A 240 -14.08 6.70 24.03
N ASP A 241 -14.06 5.71 23.13
CA ASP A 241 -13.59 4.34 23.44
C ASP A 241 -12.18 4.02 22.88
N GLY A 242 -11.59 4.95 22.12
CA GLY A 242 -10.30 4.83 21.46
C GLY A 242 -10.37 4.19 20.06
N ASN A 243 -11.56 3.88 19.54
CA ASN A 243 -11.78 3.28 18.24
C ASN A 243 -12.04 4.36 17.18
N ALA A 244 -11.39 4.23 16.03
CA ALA A 244 -11.60 5.16 14.91
C ALA A 244 -12.96 4.96 14.21
N MET A 245 -13.62 3.82 14.41
CA MET A 245 -14.95 3.55 13.86
C MET A 245 -16.02 4.42 14.54
N ALA A 246 -17.06 4.81 13.81
CA ALA A 246 -18.12 5.63 14.35
C ALA A 246 -18.94 4.82 15.36
N ALA A 247 -19.10 5.35 16.57
CA ALA A 247 -19.94 4.80 17.62
C ALA A 247 -21.05 5.79 18.00
N PRO A 248 -22.23 5.29 18.45
CA PRO A 248 -23.25 6.15 19.04
C PRO A 248 -22.69 6.95 20.23
N GLY A 249 -22.94 8.26 20.25
CA GLY A 249 -22.43 9.17 21.29
C GLY A 249 -21.16 9.94 20.87
N ASP A 250 -20.49 9.54 19.80
CA ASP A 250 -19.37 10.31 19.24
C ASP A 250 -19.84 11.67 18.74
N ILE A 251 -18.94 12.65 18.79
CA ILE A 251 -19.20 13.99 18.26
C ILE A 251 -18.36 14.20 16.99
N GLU A 252 -19.01 14.52 15.89
CA GLU A 252 -18.39 14.71 14.58
C GLU A 252 -18.59 16.13 14.05
N GLY A 253 -17.67 16.55 13.20
CA GLY A 253 -17.74 17.73 12.37
C GLY A 253 -17.06 17.48 11.04
N SER A 254 -17.50 18.14 9.97
CA SER A 254 -16.89 18.02 8.65
C SER A 254 -16.71 19.37 7.99
N LEU A 255 -15.70 19.46 7.12
CA LEU A 255 -15.33 20.66 6.37
C LEU A 255 -14.75 20.27 5.01
N ASP A 256 -15.35 20.79 3.93
CA ASP A 256 -14.74 20.72 2.60
C ASP A 256 -13.64 21.78 2.45
N THR A 257 -12.49 21.36 1.93
CA THR A 257 -11.30 22.20 1.76
C THR A 257 -10.40 21.64 0.66
N THR A 258 -9.16 22.11 0.56
CA THR A 258 -8.16 21.63 -0.39
C THR A 258 -6.82 21.44 0.30
N ALA A 259 -6.00 20.52 -0.20
CA ALA A 259 -4.64 20.35 0.30
C ALA A 259 -3.85 21.67 0.23
N GLY A 260 -3.19 22.03 1.33
CA GLY A 260 -2.44 23.28 1.47
C GLY A 260 -3.23 24.44 2.07
N ALA A 261 -4.52 24.26 2.38
CA ALA A 261 -5.31 25.28 3.07
C ALA A 261 -4.78 25.56 4.49
N GLU A 262 -4.75 26.82 4.89
CA GLU A 262 -4.29 27.23 6.21
C GLU A 262 -5.39 27.89 7.03
N ASN A 263 -5.26 27.84 8.36
CA ASN A 263 -6.16 28.48 9.31
C ASN A 263 -7.64 28.08 9.17
N VAL A 264 -7.91 26.86 8.70
CA VAL A 264 -9.28 26.39 8.53
C VAL A 264 -9.96 26.15 9.89
N LYS A 265 -11.28 26.29 9.94
CA LYS A 265 -12.08 26.10 11.16
C LYS A 265 -13.01 24.92 10.97
N LEU A 266 -12.78 23.86 11.73
CA LEU A 266 -13.62 22.66 11.73
C LEU A 266 -14.40 22.63 13.04
N VAL A 267 -15.74 22.60 12.96
CA VAL A 267 -16.61 22.61 14.12
C VAL A 267 -17.24 21.24 14.32
N LEU A 268 -17.04 20.65 15.50
CA LEU A 268 -17.75 19.45 15.96
C LEU A 268 -19.17 19.86 16.37
N ASN A 269 -20.16 19.47 15.57
CA ASN A 269 -21.53 19.98 15.67
C ASN A 269 -22.62 18.89 15.56
N LYS A 270 -22.23 17.62 15.42
CA LYS A 270 -23.17 16.51 15.27
C LYS A 270 -22.84 15.38 16.23
N VAL A 271 -23.86 14.85 16.92
CA VAL A 271 -23.74 13.61 17.69
C VAL A 271 -24.13 12.42 16.80
N ILE A 272 -23.32 11.37 16.78
CA ILE A 272 -23.62 10.15 16.04
C ILE A 272 -24.65 9.32 16.81
N GLY A 273 -25.69 8.84 16.10
CA GLY A 273 -26.74 7.99 16.68
C GLY A 273 -27.70 8.70 17.64
N GLY A 274 -27.72 10.04 17.64
CA GLY A 274 -28.68 10.87 18.37
C GLY A 274 -29.87 11.31 17.52
#